data_AF-A0A4Y2MVU0-F1
#
_entry.id   AF-A0A4Y2MVU0-F1
#
_cell.length_a   1.000
_cell.length_b   1.000
_cell.length_c   1.000
_cell.angle_alpha   90.00
_cell.angle_beta   90.00
_cell.angle_gamma   90.00
#
_symmetry.space_group_name_H-M   'P 1'
#
loop_
_entity.id
_entity.type
_entity.pdbx_description
1 polymer ?
#
loop_
_entity_poly.entity_id
_entity_poly.type
_entity_poly.pdbx_seq_one_letter_code
_entity_poly.pdbx_strand_id
1 'polypeptide(L)' 'MKKAGKWETVKESKAAKRARILAGKRNQDSSLLNKQALNKQDFLKVPKNTSMENENDPPLKVYTSDEDDLS' A
#
# COMPACT_ATOMS: atom_id res chain seq x y z
N MET A 1 32.02 29.77 -23.96
CA MET A 1 30.69 30.01 -23.38
C MET A 1 29.78 28.84 -23.76
N LYS A 2 29.35 28.01 -22.80
CA LYS A 2 28.44 26.88 -23.08
C LYS A 2 27.02 27.44 -23.28
N LYS A 3 26.43 27.23 -24.46
CA LYS A 3 25.05 27.65 -24.75
C LYS A 3 24.10 26.90 -23.83
N ALA A 4 23.33 27.63 -23.02
CA ALA A 4 22.22 27.06 -22.29
C ALA A 4 21.23 26.50 -23.32
N GLY A 5 21.05 25.19 -23.31
CA GLY A 5 20.07 24.52 -24.16
C GLY A 5 18.69 25.11 -23.88
N LYS A 6 18.01 25.59 -24.92
CA LYS A 6 16.58 25.93 -24.84
C LYS A 6 15.86 24.64 -24.46
N TRP A 7 15.23 24.62 -23.30
CA TRP A 7 14.32 23.53 -22.93
C TRP A 7 13.17 23.51 -23.94
N GLU A 8 13.06 22.40 -24.68
CA GLU A 8 11.95 22.21 -25.60
C GLU A 8 10.66 22.03 -24.79
N THR A 9 9.69 22.91 -25.00
CA THR A 9 8.39 22.85 -24.34
C THR A 9 7.58 21.72 -24.96
N VAL A 10 7.75 20.51 -24.44
CA VAL A 10 6.93 19.36 -24.85
C VAL A 10 5.51 19.55 -24.31
N LYS A 11 4.51 19.27 -25.15
CA LYS A 11 3.10 19.29 -24.72
C LYS A 11 2.91 18.29 -23.58
N GLU A 12 2.30 18.73 -22.48
CA GLU A 12 2.01 17.84 -21.36
C GLU A 12 1.07 16.70 -21.80
N SER A 13 1.38 15.46 -21.41
CA SER A 13 0.48 14.33 -21.65
C SER A 13 -0.75 14.40 -20.73
N LYS A 14 -1.84 13.73 -21.11
CA LYS A 14 -3.05 13.62 -20.27
C LYS A 14 -2.75 13.02 -18.89
N ALA A 15 -1.83 12.06 -18.85
CA ALA A 15 -1.35 11.44 -17.61
C ALA A 15 -0.56 12.43 -16.75
N ALA A 16 0.39 13.17 -17.36
CA ALA A 16 1.19 14.18 -16.66
C ALA A 16 0.31 15.30 -16.07
N LYS A 17 -0.70 15.77 -16.83
CA LYS A 17 -1.69 16.74 -16.35
C LYS A 17 -2.46 16.21 -15.12
N ARG A 18 -2.94 14.97 -15.19
CA ARG A 18 -3.66 14.33 -14.08
C ARG A 18 -2.77 14.19 -12.84
N ALA A 19 -1.52 13.76 -13.01
CA ALA A 19 -0.56 13.64 -11.91
C ALA A 19 -0.28 15.00 -11.24
N ARG A 20 -0.10 16.07 -12.02
CA ARG A 20 0.09 17.44 -11.51
C ARG A 20 -1.11 17.91 -10.68
N ILE A 21 -2.33 17.70 -11.18
CA ILE A 21 -3.56 18.06 -10.46
C ILE A 21 -3.69 17.26 -9.16
N LEU A 22 -3.41 15.95 -9.20
CA LEU A 22 -3.47 15.08 -8.02
C LEU A 22 -2.44 15.48 -6.95
N ALA A 23 -1.21 15.80 -7.37
CA ALA A 23 -0.17 16.30 -6.48
C ALA A 23 -0.53 17.66 -5.88
N GLY A 24 -1.10 18.57 -6.68
CA GLY A 24 -1.59 19.87 -6.21
C GLY A 24 -2.69 19.73 -5.14
N LYS A 25 -3.64 18.80 -5.32
CA LYS A 25 -4.65 18.48 -4.31
C LYS A 25 -4.05 17.95 -3.02
N ARG A 26 -3.07 17.05 -3.11
CA ARG A 26 -2.38 16.46 -1.94
C ARG A 26 -1.71 17.53 -1.06
N ASN A 27 -1.28 18.65 -1.63
CA ASN A 27 -0.66 19.76 -0.90
C ASN A 27 -1.68 20.73 -0.27
N GLN A 28 -2.94 20.69 -0.69
CA GLN A 28 -4.02 21.40 0.01
C GLN A 28 -4.59 20.54 1.13
N ASP A 29 -4.75 19.25 0.86
CA ASP A 29 -5.16 18.27 1.86
C ASP A 29 -4.06 18.04 2.91
N SER A 30 -2.80 18.46 2.69
CA SER A 30 -1.75 18.37 3.70
C SER A 30 -1.96 19.29 4.91
N SER A 31 -2.81 20.31 4.79
CA SER A 31 -3.32 21.07 5.94
C SER A 31 -4.31 20.23 6.77
N LEU A 32 -5.00 19.27 6.16
CA LEU A 32 -5.94 18.33 6.79
C LEU A 32 -5.31 16.99 7.13
N LEU A 33 -4.15 16.69 6.53
CA LEU A 33 -3.24 15.61 6.90
C LEU A 33 -2.54 16.05 8.19
N ASN A 34 -3.38 16.23 9.21
CA ASN A 34 -3.05 16.32 10.60
C ASN A 34 -2.01 15.23 10.80
N LYS A 35 -0.76 15.63 11.05
CA LYS A 35 0.34 14.74 11.39
C LYS A 35 0.00 14.16 12.74
N GLN A 36 -1.03 13.33 12.79
CA GLN A 36 -1.42 12.62 13.98
C GLN A 36 -0.28 11.64 14.19
N ALA A 37 0.60 12.01 15.12
CA ALA A 37 1.71 11.18 15.50
C ALA A 37 1.11 9.84 15.93
N LEU A 38 1.39 8.79 15.16
CA LEU A 38 0.95 7.45 15.51
C LEU A 38 1.50 7.15 16.90
N ASN A 39 0.59 6.95 17.85
CA ASN A 39 0.93 6.59 19.22
C ASN A 39 1.10 5.07 19.29
N LYS A 40 1.90 4.60 20.25
CA LYS A 40 2.04 3.17 20.58
C LYS A 40 0.69 2.47 20.78
N GLN A 41 -0.31 3.20 21.29
CA GLN A 41 -1.67 2.70 21.49
C GLN A 41 -2.44 2.45 20.18
N ASP A 42 -2.07 3.11 19.09
CA ASP A 42 -2.69 2.88 17.78
C ASP A 42 -2.32 1.51 17.20
N PHE A 43 -1.13 1.01 17.53
CA PHE A 43 -0.67 -0.33 17.13
C PHE A 43 -1.36 -1.45 17.91
N LEU A 44 -1.85 -1.16 19.12
CA LEU A 44 -2.56 -2.12 19.95
C LEU A 44 -4.06 -2.19 19.65
N LYS A 45 -4.55 -1.30 18.77
CA LYS A 45 -5.96 -1.22 18.42
C LYS A 45 -6.30 -2.35 17.45
N VAL A 46 -6.77 -3.45 18.02
CA VAL A 46 -7.38 -4.55 17.25
C VAL A 46 -8.58 -3.97 16.49
N PRO A 47 -8.64 -4.13 15.16
CA PRO A 47 -9.79 -3.68 14.38
C PRO A 47 -11.06 -4.36 14.90
N LYS A 48 -12.13 -3.59 15.17
CA LYS A 48 -13.40 -4.10 15.73
C LYS A 48 -14.09 -5.17 14.85
N ASN A 49 -13.61 -5.36 13.64
CA ASN A 49 -14.09 -6.32 12.65
C ASN A 49 -13.20 -7.57 12.51
N THR A 50 -12.10 -7.69 13.25
CA THR A 50 -11.46 -9.00 13.43
C THR A 50 -12.24 -9.77 14.48
N SER A 51 -13.42 -10.25 14.11
CA SER A 51 -13.97 -11.41 14.80
C SER A 51 -12.93 -12.51 14.66
N MET A 52 -12.36 -12.95 15.77
CA MET A 52 -11.51 -14.14 15.81
C MET A 52 -12.32 -15.42 15.50
N GLU A 53 -13.64 -15.32 15.28
CA GLU A 53 -14.47 -16.45 14.82
C GLU A 53 -14.37 -16.71 13.31
N ASN A 54 -13.22 -16.53 12.67
CA ASN A 54 -13.01 -17.22 11.39
C ASN A 54 -12.60 -18.68 11.67
N GLU A 55 -13.46 -19.40 12.39
CA GLU A 55 -13.42 -20.86 12.61
C GLU A 55 -13.67 -21.64 11.30
N ASN A 56 -13.64 -20.96 10.15
CA ASN A 56 -13.95 -21.51 8.85
C ASN A 56 -12.68 -21.85 8.05
N ASP A 57 -11.49 -21.74 8.66
CA ASP A 57 -10.26 -22.26 8.07
C ASP A 57 -10.10 -23.74 8.43
N PRO A 58 -10.29 -24.67 7.48
CA PRO A 58 -10.14 -26.08 7.76
C PRO A 58 -8.69 -26.39 8.16
N PRO A 59 -8.46 -27.28 9.13
CA PRO A 59 -7.11 -27.62 9.56
C PRO A 59 -6.30 -28.20 8.40
N LEU A 60 -5.03 -27.81 8.32
CA LEU A 60 -4.08 -28.31 7.33
C LEU A 60 -3.95 -29.84 7.48
N LYS A 61 -4.45 -30.59 6.50
CA LYS A 61 -4.28 -32.04 6.46
C LYS A 61 -2.86 -32.36 5.98
N VAL A 62 -2.04 -32.87 6.89
CA VAL A 62 -0.71 -33.40 6.56
C VAL A 62 -0.86 -34.91 6.39
N TYR A 63 -0.55 -35.40 5.19
CA TYR A 63 -0.44 -36.83 4.93
C TYR A 63 1.02 -37.22 5.07
N THR A 64 1.34 -38.07 6.04
CA THR A 64 2.64 -38.75 6.12
C THR A 64 2.58 -39.92 5.15
N SER A 65 3.25 -39.81 4.01
CA SER A 65 3.50 -40.95 3.13
C SER A 65 4.59 -41.80 3.75
N ASP A 66 4.19 -42.78 4.57
CA ASP A 66 5.13 -43.72 5.19
C ASP A 66 4.58 -45.16 5.13
N GLU A 67 4.07 -45.56 3.97
CA GLU A 67 3.72 -46.95 3.67
C GLU A 67 4.09 -47.28 2.22
N ASP A 68 5.37 -47.09 1.87
CA ASP A 68 6.00 -47.66 0.68
C ASP A 68 7.27 -48.44 1.07
N ASP A 69 7.20 -49.26 2.12
CA ASP A 69 8.15 -50.34 2.37
C ASP A 69 7.39 -51.64 2.68
N LEU A 70 6.71 -52.17 1.65
CA LEU A 70 6.26 -53.56 1.62
C LEU A 70 7.50 -54.47 1.53
N SER A 71 7.93 -55.05 2.67
CA SER A 71 8.82 -56.21 2.73
C SER A 71 8.05 -57.52 2.74
#